data_AF-U2PKJ9-F1
#
_entry.id   AF-U2PKJ9-F1
#
_cell.length_a   1.000
_cell.length_b   1.000
_cell.length_c   1.000
_cell.angle_alpha   90.00
_cell.angle_beta   90.00
_cell.angle_gamma   90.00
#
_symmetry.space_group_name_H-M   'P 1'
#
loop_
_entity.id
_entity.type
_entity.pdbx_description
1 polymer ?
#
loop_
_entity_poly.entity_id
_entity_poly.type
_entity_poly.pdbx_seq_one_letter_code
_entity_poly.pdbx_strand_id
1 'polypeptide(L)'
;MDKNDLSGGMSPESIGPKDRKLIDQFLELRQSYQAITQQIEHDLQTPLDHYQQKRLFYLDVGDLTHFRLNFFDTVGYFLRESLATTYHLEIWDRQTHQKRYYSLDELQHISRWEVEQGTAIETITYGRLGYRIRRTFDIYNRRLYVSKTEFFNANEQIPLIDGLMLLQQELNDHTLWIRGKLLRIKDFT
;
A
#
# COMPACT_ATOMS: atom_id res chain seq x y z
N MET A 1 -46.13 -32.32 25.49
CA MET A 1 -44.73 -32.54 25.93
C MET A 1 -44.18 -33.62 25.01
N ASP A 2 -43.70 -33.21 23.83
CA ASP A 2 -43.15 -34.15 22.86
C ASP A 2 -41.63 -34.22 23.00
N LYS A 3 -41.15 -35.43 23.25
CA LYS A 3 -39.73 -35.80 23.40
C LYS A 3 -39.06 -35.89 22.03
N ASN A 4 -38.72 -34.78 21.40
CA ASN A 4 -37.94 -34.80 20.14
C ASN A 4 -36.88 -33.69 20.06
N ASP A 5 -36.32 -33.29 21.19
CA ASP A 5 -35.34 -32.19 21.30
C ASP A 5 -33.87 -32.63 21.42
N LEU A 6 -33.50 -33.87 21.04
CA LEU A 6 -32.12 -34.33 21.15
C LEU A 6 -31.72 -35.26 19.99
N SER A 7 -31.55 -34.70 18.79
CA SER A 7 -30.70 -35.30 17.76
C SER A 7 -29.79 -34.26 17.13
N GLY A 8 -28.97 -33.63 17.97
CA GLY A 8 -27.76 -32.92 17.53
C GLY A 8 -26.71 -33.91 17.05
N GLY A 9 -26.97 -34.55 15.90
CA GLY A 9 -25.99 -35.39 15.22
C GLY A 9 -25.00 -34.52 14.46
N MET A 10 -24.06 -33.89 15.16
CA MET A 10 -22.81 -33.48 14.52
C MET A 10 -22.02 -34.74 14.20
N SER A 11 -22.27 -35.31 13.03
CA SER A 11 -21.35 -36.26 12.41
C SER A 11 -19.98 -35.56 12.35
N PRO A 12 -18.89 -36.16 12.85
CA PRO A 12 -17.58 -35.53 12.72
C PRO A 12 -17.29 -35.33 11.23
N GLU A 13 -17.03 -34.09 10.82
CA GLU A 13 -16.60 -33.80 9.46
C GLU A 13 -15.33 -34.60 9.17
N SER A 14 -15.46 -35.64 8.34
CA SER A 14 -14.34 -36.51 7.99
C SER A 14 -13.74 -36.04 6.67
N ILE A 15 -12.46 -35.66 6.70
CA ILE A 15 -11.73 -35.22 5.51
C ILE A 15 -11.48 -36.44 4.60
N GLY A 16 -12.02 -36.39 3.38
CA GLY A 16 -11.87 -37.45 2.37
C GLY A 16 -10.47 -37.49 1.73
N PRO A 17 -10.08 -38.59 1.06
CA PRO A 17 -8.74 -38.76 0.50
C PRO A 17 -8.30 -37.65 -0.48
N LYS A 18 -9.23 -37.11 -1.27
CA LYS A 18 -8.97 -36.00 -2.19
C LYS A 18 -8.62 -34.70 -1.45
N ASP A 19 -9.38 -34.39 -0.40
CA ASP A 19 -9.18 -33.20 0.42
C ASP A 19 -7.89 -33.32 1.24
N ARG A 20 -7.57 -34.52 1.75
CA ARG A 20 -6.27 -34.79 2.40
C ARG A 20 -5.10 -34.47 1.47
N LYS A 21 -5.16 -34.90 0.21
CA LYS A 21 -4.11 -34.60 -0.77
C LYS A 21 -3.95 -33.09 -1.02
N LEU A 22 -5.05 -32.34 -1.10
CA LEU A 22 -4.99 -30.88 -1.25
C LEU A 22 -4.41 -30.21 0.01
N ILE A 23 -4.76 -30.71 1.19
CA ILE A 23 -4.21 -30.24 2.47
C ILE A 23 -2.71 -30.55 2.54
N ASP A 24 -2.27 -31.75 2.17
CA ASP A 24 -0.85 -32.12 2.15
C ASP A 24 -0.07 -31.19 1.19
N GLN A 25 -0.58 -30.96 -0.01
CA GLN A 25 0.01 -29.99 -0.96
C GLN A 25 0.10 -28.58 -0.38
N PHE A 26 -0.95 -28.12 0.30
CA PHE A 26 -0.94 -26.82 0.96
C PHE A 26 0.11 -26.75 2.09
N LEU A 27 0.22 -27.80 2.90
CA LEU A 27 1.19 -27.87 4.00
C LEU A 27 2.64 -27.89 3.47
N GLU A 28 2.92 -28.64 2.40
CA GLU A 28 4.22 -28.66 1.73
C GLU A 28 4.60 -27.28 1.15
N LEU A 29 3.65 -26.62 0.47
CA LEU A 29 3.84 -25.27 -0.05
C LEU A 29 4.10 -24.27 1.08
N ARG A 30 3.36 -24.38 2.19
CA ARG A 30 3.52 -23.51 3.36
C ARG A 30 4.90 -23.70 4.01
N GLN A 31 5.38 -24.93 4.17
CA GLN A 31 6.73 -25.20 4.68
C GLN A 31 7.80 -24.64 3.76
N SER A 32 7.63 -24.85 2.44
CA SER A 32 8.56 -24.33 1.43
C SER A 32 8.61 -22.80 1.45
N TYR A 33 7.44 -22.15 1.54
CA TYR A 33 7.34 -20.70 1.67
C TYR A 33 8.05 -20.20 2.93
N GLN A 34 7.84 -20.83 4.08
CA GLN A 34 8.50 -20.46 5.33
C GLN A 34 10.02 -20.57 5.24
N ALA A 35 10.55 -21.66 4.65
CA ALA A 35 11.98 -21.84 4.46
C ALA A 35 12.58 -20.77 3.54
N ILE A 36 11.92 -20.48 2.43
CA ILE A 36 12.34 -19.42 1.50
C ILE A 36 12.32 -18.05 2.17
N THR A 37 11.25 -17.73 2.90
CA THR A 37 11.13 -16.46 3.65
C THR A 37 12.26 -16.30 4.64
N GLN A 38 12.54 -17.33 5.47
CA GLN A 38 13.63 -17.28 6.45
C GLN A 38 14.99 -17.06 5.80
N GLN A 39 15.27 -17.72 4.67
CA GLN A 39 16.50 -17.54 3.92
C GLN A 39 16.62 -16.11 3.38
N ILE A 40 15.57 -15.59 2.75
CA ILE A 40 15.55 -14.21 2.22
C ILE A 40 15.73 -13.19 3.34
N GLU A 41 15.03 -13.35 4.46
CA GLU A 41 15.15 -12.44 5.61
C GLU A 41 16.53 -12.50 6.25
N HIS A 42 17.18 -13.67 6.26
CA HIS A 42 18.57 -13.82 6.67
C HIS A 42 19.50 -13.03 5.75
N ASP A 43 19.35 -13.18 4.43
CA ASP A 43 20.19 -12.51 3.44
C ASP A 43 19.99 -10.98 3.43
N LEU A 44 18.75 -10.53 3.64
CA LEU A 44 18.40 -9.10 3.77
C LEU A 44 18.78 -8.52 5.15
N GLN A 45 19.13 -9.36 6.12
CA GLN A 45 19.38 -8.99 7.52
C GLN A 45 18.21 -8.23 8.17
N THR A 46 17.01 -8.30 7.59
CA THR A 46 15.82 -7.56 8.00
C THR A 46 14.58 -8.34 7.56
N PRO A 47 13.54 -8.44 8.41
CA PRO A 47 12.30 -9.13 8.04
C PRO A 47 11.61 -8.50 6.83
N LEU A 48 10.99 -9.29 5.95
CA LEU A 48 10.24 -8.80 4.79
C LEU A 48 9.08 -7.89 5.23
N ASP A 49 8.46 -8.22 6.37
CA ASP A 49 7.38 -7.44 6.97
C ASP A 49 7.81 -6.00 7.30
N HIS A 50 9.10 -5.77 7.60
CA HIS A 50 9.63 -4.43 7.83
C HIS A 50 9.53 -3.55 6.58
N TYR A 51 9.88 -4.10 5.41
CA TYR A 51 9.81 -3.40 4.13
C TYR A 51 8.36 -3.14 3.73
N GLN A 52 7.47 -4.11 3.98
CA GLN A 52 6.03 -3.97 3.73
C GLN A 52 5.39 -2.92 4.64
N GLN A 53 5.69 -2.93 5.94
CA GLN A 53 5.21 -1.92 6.90
C GLN A 53 5.69 -0.50 6.56
N LYS A 54 6.89 -0.38 5.97
CA LYS A 54 7.43 0.88 5.46
C LYS A 54 6.97 1.21 4.04
N ARG A 55 6.14 0.37 3.42
CA ARG A 55 5.60 0.53 2.06
C ARG A 55 6.69 0.75 1.02
N LEU A 56 7.80 0.03 1.15
CA LEU A 56 8.98 0.18 0.29
C LEU A 56 8.87 -0.58 -1.04
N PHE A 57 7.86 -1.43 -1.21
CA PHE A 57 7.56 -2.07 -2.47
C PHE A 57 6.07 -2.34 -2.61
N TYR A 58 5.64 -2.56 -3.85
CA TYR A 58 4.29 -2.99 -4.20
C TYR A 58 4.37 -4.15 -5.19
N LEU A 59 3.37 -5.03 -5.14
CA LEU A 59 3.31 -6.17 -6.05
C LEU A 59 3.21 -5.71 -7.51
N ASP A 60 2.46 -4.66 -7.80
CA ASP A 60 2.37 -4.06 -9.11
C ASP A 60 1.74 -2.66 -9.00
N VAL A 61 1.51 -2.03 -10.16
CA VAL A 61 0.83 -0.73 -10.22
C VAL A 61 -0.59 -0.82 -9.66
N GLY A 62 -1.26 -1.96 -9.80
CA GLY A 62 -2.60 -2.18 -9.27
C GLY A 62 -2.63 -2.21 -7.74
N ASP A 63 -1.64 -2.83 -7.11
CA ASP A 63 -1.47 -2.82 -5.65
C ASP A 63 -1.22 -1.41 -5.10
N LEU A 64 -0.34 -0.62 -5.75
CA LEU A 64 -0.17 0.80 -5.43
C LEU A 64 -1.48 1.60 -5.59
N THR A 65 -2.18 1.37 -6.70
CA THR A 65 -3.45 2.02 -7.02
C THR A 65 -4.51 1.72 -5.97
N HIS A 66 -4.70 0.45 -5.62
CA HIS A 66 -5.65 0.01 -4.59
C HIS A 66 -5.32 0.63 -3.23
N PHE A 67 -4.04 0.64 -2.86
CA PHE A 67 -3.61 1.31 -1.63
C PHE A 67 -4.01 2.79 -1.63
N ARG A 68 -3.84 3.50 -2.74
CA ARG A 68 -4.16 4.93 -2.83
C ARG A 68 -5.63 5.24 -2.87
N LEU A 69 -6.42 4.43 -3.57
CA LEU A 69 -7.88 4.55 -3.51
C LEU A 69 -8.37 4.37 -2.07
N ASN A 70 -7.91 3.33 -1.36
CA ASN A 70 -8.27 3.13 0.05
C ASN A 70 -7.81 4.28 0.97
N PHE A 71 -6.63 4.88 0.73
CA PHE A 71 -6.20 6.06 1.47
C PHE A 71 -7.15 7.25 1.24
N PHE A 72 -7.52 7.53 -0.01
CA PHE A 72 -8.40 8.66 -0.35
C PHE A 72 -9.87 8.43 -0.03
N ASP A 73 -10.31 7.18 0.09
CA ASP A 73 -11.66 6.84 0.55
C ASP A 73 -11.80 6.93 2.08
N THR A 74 -10.69 6.90 2.82
CA THR A 74 -10.67 6.93 4.28
C THR A 74 -10.18 8.29 4.80
N VAL A 75 -8.87 8.40 5.02
CA VAL A 75 -8.23 9.60 5.60
C VAL A 75 -8.18 10.73 4.59
N GLY A 76 -7.83 10.40 3.34
CA GLY A 76 -7.65 11.36 2.27
C GLY A 76 -8.93 12.07 1.86
N TYR A 77 -10.12 11.50 2.11
CA TYR A 77 -11.40 12.15 1.84
C TYR A 77 -11.49 13.49 2.58
N PHE A 78 -11.17 13.50 3.87
CA PHE A 78 -11.17 14.72 4.68
C PHE A 78 -10.08 15.69 4.27
N LEU A 79 -8.90 15.18 3.90
CA LEU A 79 -7.77 15.99 3.47
C LEU A 79 -8.06 16.69 2.12
N ARG A 80 -8.76 16.02 1.19
CA ARG A 80 -9.24 16.63 -0.06
C ARG A 80 -10.09 17.86 0.21
N GLU A 81 -11.09 17.73 1.07
CA GLU A 81 -12.02 18.82 1.39
C GLU A 81 -11.35 19.93 2.21
N SER A 82 -10.55 19.56 3.21
CA SER A 82 -10.02 20.51 4.20
C SER A 82 -8.75 21.22 3.74
N LEU A 83 -7.92 20.55 2.94
CA LEU A 83 -6.58 21.00 2.57
C LEU A 83 -6.35 21.04 1.06
N ALA A 84 -7.39 20.82 0.25
CA ALA A 84 -7.27 20.69 -1.20
C ALA A 84 -6.20 19.64 -1.59
N THR A 85 -6.19 18.51 -0.89
CA THR A 85 -5.23 17.45 -1.17
C THR A 85 -5.50 16.83 -2.54
N THR A 86 -4.47 16.70 -3.38
CA THR A 86 -4.57 16.07 -4.70
C THR A 86 -3.53 14.97 -4.88
N TYR A 87 -3.75 14.11 -5.88
CA TYR A 87 -2.92 12.97 -6.18
C TYR A 87 -2.62 12.89 -7.67
N HIS A 88 -1.38 12.56 -8.00
CA HIS A 88 -0.95 12.24 -9.35
C HIS A 88 0.00 11.05 -9.35
N LEU A 89 -0.16 10.15 -10.32
CA LEU A 89 0.77 9.07 -10.62
C LEU A 89 1.23 9.19 -12.06
N GLU A 90 2.54 9.33 -12.25
CA GLU A 90 3.19 9.26 -13.55
C GLU A 90 3.85 7.90 -13.70
N ILE A 91 3.70 7.27 -14.87
CA ILE A 91 4.35 6.00 -15.18
C ILE A 91 5.09 6.17 -16.49
N TRP A 92 6.38 5.85 -16.47
CA TRP A 92 7.24 5.80 -17.63
C TRP A 92 7.70 4.37 -17.87
N ASP A 93 7.22 3.78 -18.97
CA ASP A 93 7.63 2.47 -19.42
C ASP A 93 8.92 2.61 -20.24
N ARG A 94 9.97 1.89 -19.83
CA ARG A 94 11.29 1.94 -20.47
C ARG A 94 11.31 1.20 -21.82
N GLN A 95 10.46 0.19 -21.99
CA GLN A 95 10.44 -0.62 -23.22
C GLN A 95 9.68 0.10 -24.33
N THR A 96 8.51 0.65 -24.02
CA THR A 96 7.67 1.34 -25.01
C THR A 96 7.98 2.85 -25.10
N HIS A 97 8.79 3.37 -24.18
CA HIS A 97 9.05 4.81 -23.98
C HIS A 97 7.79 5.64 -23.74
N GLN A 98 6.65 5.00 -23.47
CA GLN A 98 5.40 5.70 -23.20
C GLN A 98 5.42 6.28 -21.78
N LYS A 99 4.99 7.54 -21.68
CA LYS A 99 4.71 8.19 -20.41
C LYS A 99 3.22 8.44 -20.29
N ARG A 100 2.63 8.06 -19.16
CA ARG A 100 1.23 8.34 -18.83
C ARG A 100 1.12 8.96 -17.46
N TYR A 101 0.02 9.67 -17.27
CA TYR A 101 -0.29 10.46 -16.10
C TYR A 101 -1.71 10.11 -15.66
N TYR A 102 -1.88 9.93 -14.36
CA TYR A 102 -3.15 9.57 -13.76
C TYR A 102 -3.40 10.48 -12.57
N SER A 103 -4.50 11.21 -12.60
CA SER A 103 -5.11 11.84 -11.44
C SER A 103 -5.78 10.78 -10.54
N LEU A 104 -6.22 11.19 -9.36
CA LEU A 104 -6.97 10.33 -8.44
C LEU A 104 -8.20 9.70 -9.10
N ASP A 105 -8.96 10.48 -9.87
CA ASP A 105 -10.20 9.99 -10.49
C ASP A 105 -9.92 9.03 -11.65
N GLU A 106 -8.71 9.03 -12.21
CA GLU A 106 -8.29 8.11 -13.26
C GLU A 106 -7.71 6.81 -12.71
N LEU A 107 -7.24 6.80 -11.45
CA LEU A 107 -6.68 5.62 -10.80
C LEU A 107 -7.63 4.41 -10.81
N GLN A 108 -8.93 4.65 -10.58
CA GLN A 108 -9.98 3.63 -10.59
C GLN A 108 -10.12 2.90 -11.95
N HIS A 109 -9.56 3.46 -13.03
CA HIS A 109 -9.60 2.87 -14.37
C HIS A 109 -8.32 2.12 -14.74
N ILE A 110 -7.30 2.11 -13.87
CA ILE A 110 -6.06 1.36 -14.09
C ILE A 110 -6.33 -0.12 -13.84
N SER A 111 -6.81 -0.80 -14.87
CA SER A 111 -7.37 -2.16 -14.71
C SER A 111 -6.37 -3.29 -14.90
N ARG A 112 -5.20 -3.06 -15.53
CA ARG A 112 -4.06 -3.99 -15.63
C ARG A 112 -2.99 -3.34 -16.51
N TRP A 113 -2.03 -2.64 -15.91
CA TRP A 113 -0.83 -2.27 -16.66
C TRP A 113 0.36 -3.12 -16.24
N GLU A 114 0.80 -3.94 -17.17
CA GLU A 114 2.03 -4.72 -17.10
C GLU A 114 3.22 -3.89 -17.61
N VAL A 115 3.72 -2.93 -16.81
CA VAL A 115 5.03 -2.32 -17.10
C VAL A 115 6.09 -3.27 -16.55
N GLU A 116 6.85 -3.91 -17.43
CA GLU A 116 7.93 -4.82 -17.01
C GLU A 116 9.09 -4.08 -16.35
N GLN A 117 9.48 -2.95 -16.95
CA GLN A 117 10.59 -2.14 -16.49
C GLN A 117 10.35 -0.65 -16.76
N GLY A 118 10.67 0.21 -15.81
CA GLY A 118 10.36 1.63 -15.92
C GLY A 118 10.52 2.40 -14.63
N THR A 119 9.85 3.54 -14.56
CA THR A 119 9.81 4.40 -13.38
C THR A 119 8.38 4.84 -13.15
N ALA A 120 7.91 4.78 -11.90
CA ALA A 120 6.69 5.45 -11.48
C ALA A 120 7.01 6.60 -10.54
N ILE A 121 6.28 7.71 -10.65
CA ILE A 121 6.40 8.87 -9.79
C ILE A 121 5.02 9.18 -9.25
N GLU A 122 4.87 9.03 -7.95
CA GLU A 122 3.68 9.43 -7.23
C GLU A 122 3.89 10.80 -6.59
N THR A 123 2.85 11.63 -6.63
CA THR A 123 2.83 12.94 -6.00
C THR A 123 1.53 13.13 -5.22
N ILE A 124 1.65 13.39 -3.92
CA ILE A 124 0.56 13.86 -3.06
C ILE A 124 0.81 15.33 -2.76
N THR A 125 -0.14 16.18 -3.10
CA THR A 125 -0.04 17.63 -2.85
C THR A 125 -1.05 18.01 -1.78
N TYR A 126 -0.63 18.73 -0.74
CA TYR A 126 -1.48 19.34 0.28
C TYR A 126 -1.67 20.82 -0.06
N GLY A 127 -2.62 21.11 -0.94
CA GLY A 127 -2.72 22.40 -1.64
C GLY A 127 -2.73 23.62 -0.73
N ARG A 128 -3.55 23.62 0.32
CA ARG A 128 -3.67 24.77 1.25
C ARG A 128 -2.44 24.99 2.12
N LEU A 129 -1.63 23.95 2.36
CA LEU A 129 -0.40 24.04 3.13
C LEU A 129 0.83 24.32 2.26
N GLY A 130 0.68 24.28 0.92
CA GLY A 130 1.80 24.41 0.00
C GLY A 130 2.81 23.26 0.09
N TYR A 131 2.42 22.12 0.67
CA TYR A 131 3.29 20.95 0.82
C TYR A 131 3.07 19.93 -0.30
N ARG A 132 4.13 19.22 -0.66
CA ARG A 132 4.07 18.11 -1.61
C ARG A 132 5.00 16.99 -1.17
N ILE A 133 4.50 15.76 -1.23
CA ILE A 133 5.30 14.54 -1.07
C ILE A 133 5.40 13.90 -2.45
N ARG A 134 6.62 13.54 -2.84
CA ARG A 134 6.89 12.83 -4.09
C ARG A 134 7.61 11.52 -3.80
N ARG A 135 7.09 10.41 -4.33
CA ARG A 135 7.71 9.08 -4.24
C ARG A 135 8.09 8.61 -5.63
N THR A 136 9.33 8.22 -5.80
CA THR A 136 9.83 7.60 -7.03
C THR A 136 9.98 6.11 -6.79
N PHE A 137 9.48 5.34 -7.75
CA PHE A 137 9.55 3.89 -7.78
C PHE A 137 10.33 3.44 -9.00
N ASP A 138 11.25 2.51 -8.78
CA ASP A 138 11.82 1.71 -9.86
C ASP A 138 10.89 0.54 -10.13
N ILE A 139 10.52 0.35 -11.41
CA ILE A 139 9.72 -0.78 -11.85
C ILE A 139 10.67 -1.84 -12.38
N TYR A 140 10.63 -3.03 -11.78
CA TYR A 140 11.42 -4.18 -12.20
C TYR A 140 10.60 -5.47 -12.04
N ASN A 141 10.51 -6.25 -13.12
CA ASN A 141 9.69 -7.46 -13.17
C ASN A 141 8.25 -7.20 -12.70
N ARG A 142 7.68 -6.08 -13.19
CA ARG A 142 6.33 -5.56 -12.83
C ARG A 142 6.16 -5.13 -11.38
N ARG A 143 7.15 -5.31 -10.52
CA ARG A 143 7.13 -4.88 -9.12
C ARG A 143 7.60 -3.45 -9.01
N LEU A 144 7.05 -2.70 -8.04
CA LEU A 144 7.48 -1.34 -7.75
C LEU A 144 8.34 -1.36 -6.51
N TYR A 145 9.50 -0.70 -6.55
CA TYR A 145 10.40 -0.53 -5.41
C TYR A 145 10.64 0.95 -5.19
N VAL A 146 10.40 1.45 -3.98
CA VAL A 146 10.67 2.85 -3.64
C VAL A 146 12.17 3.10 -3.75
N SER A 147 12.57 3.98 -4.65
CA SER A 147 13.95 4.43 -4.81
C SER A 147 14.20 5.78 -4.16
N LYS A 148 13.16 6.63 -4.08
CA LYS A 148 13.28 7.96 -3.46
C LYS A 148 11.96 8.43 -2.86
N THR A 149 12.02 9.13 -1.73
CA THR A 149 10.90 9.92 -1.20
C THR A 149 11.40 11.32 -0.91
N GLU A 150 10.69 12.33 -1.41
CA GLU A 150 11.04 13.74 -1.32
C GLU A 150 9.87 14.52 -0.72
N PHE A 151 10.19 15.51 0.12
CA PHE A 151 9.20 16.45 0.66
C PHE A 151 9.53 17.85 0.16
N PHE A 152 8.50 18.57 -0.26
CA PHE A 152 8.60 19.94 -0.74
C PHE A 152 7.70 20.85 0.08
N ASN A 153 8.22 22.01 0.46
CA ASN A 153 7.49 23.13 1.02
C ASN A 153 7.61 24.31 0.04
N ALA A 154 6.49 24.80 -0.51
CA ALA A 154 6.47 25.91 -1.46
C ALA A 154 7.45 25.73 -2.65
N ASN A 155 7.60 24.49 -3.13
CA ASN A 155 8.55 24.04 -4.17
C ASN A 155 10.01 23.89 -3.75
N GLU A 156 10.37 24.24 -2.53
CA GLU A 156 11.71 23.96 -1.99
C GLU A 156 11.74 22.57 -1.38
N GLN A 157 12.73 21.77 -1.78
CA GLN A 157 12.93 20.45 -1.17
C GLN A 157 13.52 20.64 0.23
N ILE A 158 12.90 20.03 1.22
CA ILE A 158 13.38 20.00 2.61
C ILE A 158 13.61 18.55 3.04
N PRO A 159 14.38 18.31 4.12
CA PRO A 159 14.56 16.96 4.66
C PRO A 159 13.21 16.30 4.95
N LEU A 160 13.07 15.03 4.54
CA LEU A 160 11.80 14.31 4.61
C LEU A 160 11.22 14.29 6.02
N ILE A 161 12.03 13.99 7.04
CA ILE A 161 11.57 13.88 8.42
C ILE A 161 11.03 15.22 8.91
N ASP A 162 11.76 16.31 8.66
CA ASP A 162 11.37 17.66 9.07
C ASP A 162 10.06 18.08 8.38
N GLY A 163 9.96 17.84 7.06
CA GLY A 163 8.74 18.14 6.32
C GLY A 163 7.53 17.34 6.79
N LEU A 164 7.72 16.07 7.13
CA LEU A 164 6.65 15.24 7.69
C LEU A 164 6.23 15.68 9.09
N MET A 165 7.17 16.16 9.91
CA MET A 165 6.86 16.76 11.22
C MET A 165 6.05 18.05 11.06
N LEU A 166 6.43 18.93 10.13
CA LEU A 166 5.68 20.15 9.82
C LEU A 166 4.27 19.81 9.34
N LEU A 167 4.13 18.89 8.39
CA LEU A 167 2.82 18.43 7.93
C LEU A 167 1.99 17.90 9.09
N GLN A 168 2.57 17.08 9.97
CA GLN A 168 1.83 16.55 11.12
C GLN A 168 1.39 17.65 12.09
N GLN A 169 2.23 18.64 12.36
CA GLN A 169 1.89 19.78 13.21
C GLN A 169 0.70 20.57 12.63
N GLU A 170 0.78 20.96 11.36
CA GLU A 170 -0.29 21.68 10.66
C GLU A 170 -1.59 20.88 10.65
N LEU A 171 -1.51 19.57 10.41
CA LEU A 171 -2.67 18.67 10.47
C LEU A 171 -3.28 18.57 11.88
N ASN A 172 -2.47 18.56 12.94
CA ASN A 172 -2.98 18.55 14.31
C ASN A 172 -3.70 19.86 14.68
N ASP A 173 -3.24 20.98 14.13
CA ASP A 173 -3.78 22.31 14.41
C ASP A 173 -5.05 22.59 13.60
N HIS A 174 -5.15 22.06 12.38
CA HIS A 174 -6.30 22.23 11.51
C HIS A 174 -7.42 21.19 11.67
N THR A 175 -7.21 20.12 12.45
CA THR A 175 -8.18 19.01 12.51
C THR A 175 -8.41 18.51 13.94
N LEU A 176 -9.55 18.89 14.54
CA LEU A 176 -10.02 18.41 15.85
C LEU A 176 -10.12 16.87 15.92
N TRP A 177 -10.32 16.19 14.78
CA TRP A 177 -10.43 14.73 14.67
C TRP A 177 -9.08 13.99 14.71
N ILE A 178 -7.96 14.64 14.41
CA ILE A 178 -6.60 14.05 14.45
C ILE A 178 -6.03 14.07 15.88
N ARG A 179 -6.56 14.92 16.77
CA ARG A 179 -6.16 15.01 18.20
C ARG A 179 -6.34 13.70 18.99
N GLY A 180 -7.05 12.71 18.45
CA GLY A 180 -7.23 11.39 19.06
C GLY A 180 -6.04 10.42 18.90
N LYS A 181 -4.91 10.81 18.29
CA LYS A 181 -3.77 9.91 17.95
C LYS A 181 -4.14 8.73 17.03
N LEU A 182 -5.26 8.81 16.30
CA LEU A 182 -5.70 7.72 15.42
C LEU A 182 -4.83 7.54 14.17
N LEU A 183 -4.10 8.58 13.75
CA LEU A 183 -3.30 8.58 12.52
C LEU A 183 -1.83 8.88 12.83
N ARG A 184 -0.94 8.07 12.29
CA ARG A 184 0.53 8.21 12.41
C ARG A 184 1.07 8.97 11.20
N ILE A 185 2.26 9.54 11.33
CA ILE A 185 2.97 10.25 10.24
C ILE A 185 2.96 9.46 8.92
N LYS A 186 3.17 8.14 9.00
CA LYS A 186 3.18 7.23 7.84
C LYS A 186 1.85 7.14 7.08
N ASP A 187 0.75 7.53 7.71
CA ASP A 187 -0.58 7.48 7.12
C ASP A 187 -0.80 8.70 6.23
N PHE A 188 0.01 9.75 6.34
CA PHE A 188 -0.01 10.95 5.49
C PHE A 188 0.99 10.89 4.32
N THR A 189 1.60 9.72 4.12
CA THR A 189 2.62 9.49 3.09
C THR A 189 2.22 8.35 2.20
#